data_AF-A0A9D0A8M4-F1
#
_entry.id   AF-A0A9D0A8M4-F1
#
_cell.length_a   1.000
_cell.length_b   1.000
_cell.length_c   1.000
_cell.angle_alpha   90.00
_cell.angle_beta   90.00
_cell.angle_gamma   90.00
#
_symmetry.space_group_name_H-M   'P 1'
#
loop_
_entity.id
_entity.type
_entity.pdbx_description
1 polymer ?
#
loop_
_entity_poly.entity_id
_entity_poly.type
_entity_poly.pdbx_seq_one_letter_code
_entity_poly.pdbx_strand_id
1 'polypeptide(L)'
;GLPPPALEESPEIASADVSVPEQLLLFSRDEMPAATIWDDDGVDFKGLVNKFETQLIIKALQATKGNKKEAARLLNLKRTTLLEKIKKKELQWEDR
;
A
#
# COMPACT_ATOMS: atom_id res chain seq x y z
N GLY A 1 -55.19 -22.95 -13.74
CA GLY A 1 -53.82 -22.67 -13.31
C GLY A 1 -52.94 -22.74 -14.52
N LEU A 2 -52.35 -21.61 -14.91
CA LEU A 2 -51.47 -21.49 -16.06
C LEU A 2 -50.16 -22.24 -15.76
N PRO A 3 -49.61 -23.08 -16.65
CA PRO A 3 -48.26 -23.59 -16.51
C PRO A 3 -47.25 -22.42 -16.61
N PRO A 4 -46.10 -22.51 -15.90
CA PRO A 4 -45.12 -21.42 -15.86
C PRO A 4 -44.51 -21.15 -17.25
N PRO A 5 -44.13 -19.89 -17.54
CA PRO A 5 -43.41 -19.55 -18.77
C PRO A 5 -42.02 -20.18 -18.73
N ALA A 6 -41.68 -20.95 -19.75
CA ALA A 6 -40.33 -21.40 -20.02
C ALA A 6 -39.49 -20.17 -20.40
N LEU A 7 -38.78 -19.61 -19.42
CA LEU A 7 -37.68 -18.67 -19.61
C LEU A 7 -36.39 -19.41 -19.27
N GLU A 8 -35.89 -20.19 -20.21
CA GLU A 8 -34.46 -20.52 -20.29
C GLU A 8 -33.98 -20.12 -21.68
N GLU A 9 -33.98 -18.83 -21.92
CA GLU A 9 -33.11 -18.22 -22.91
C GLU A 9 -31.68 -18.43 -22.42
N SER A 10 -30.95 -19.33 -23.08
CA SER A 10 -29.50 -19.39 -22.99
C SER A 10 -28.91 -18.06 -23.46
N PRO A 11 -28.10 -17.35 -22.65
CA PRO A 11 -27.11 -16.48 -23.22
C PRO A 11 -25.89 -17.34 -23.56
N GLU A 12 -25.82 -17.67 -24.84
CA GLU A 12 -24.59 -17.83 -25.60
C GLU A 12 -23.57 -16.83 -25.05
N ILE A 13 -22.58 -17.31 -24.29
CA ILE A 13 -21.43 -16.50 -23.88
C ILE A 13 -20.63 -16.26 -25.15
N ALA A 14 -21.10 -15.27 -25.91
CA ALA A 14 -20.41 -14.73 -27.05
C ALA A 14 -18.98 -14.47 -26.60
N SER A 15 -18.07 -15.13 -27.31
CA SER A 15 -16.64 -14.86 -27.35
C SER A 15 -16.45 -13.38 -27.67
N ALA A 16 -16.53 -12.55 -26.63
CA ALA A 16 -16.11 -11.18 -26.68
C ALA A 16 -14.58 -11.21 -26.67
N ASP A 17 -14.02 -10.94 -27.84
CA ASP A 17 -12.71 -10.36 -28.04
C ASP A 17 -12.63 -9.08 -27.18
N VAL A 18 -12.34 -9.25 -25.89
CA VAL A 18 -11.98 -8.14 -25.03
C VAL A 18 -10.57 -7.78 -25.44
N SER A 19 -10.45 -6.87 -26.41
CA SER A 19 -9.21 -6.17 -26.73
C SER A 19 -8.81 -5.37 -25.50
N VAL A 20 -8.16 -6.04 -24.55
CA VAL A 20 -7.52 -5.41 -23.40
C VAL A 20 -6.44 -4.50 -23.97
N PRO A 21 -6.44 -3.18 -23.67
CA PRO A 21 -5.40 -2.30 -24.18
C PRO A 21 -4.04 -2.82 -23.71
N GLU A 22 -3.04 -2.88 -24.59
CA GLU A 22 -1.66 -3.30 -24.27
C GLU A 22 -1.10 -2.58 -23.03
N GLN A 23 -1.55 -1.35 -22.79
CA GLN A 23 -1.20 -0.55 -21.62
C GLN A 23 -1.61 -1.22 -20.29
N LEU A 24 -2.60 -2.13 -20.30
CA LEU A 24 -3.00 -2.93 -19.15
C LEU A 24 -2.13 -4.18 -18.98
N LEU A 25 -1.57 -4.72 -20.07
CA LEU A 25 -0.61 -5.84 -20.04
C LEU A 25 0.77 -5.37 -19.57
N LEU A 26 1.09 -4.08 -19.72
CA LEU A 26 2.33 -3.49 -19.24
C LEU A 26 2.42 -3.41 -17.70
N PHE A 27 1.27 -3.47 -17.02
CA PHE A 27 1.23 -3.82 -15.59
C PHE A 27 1.35 -5.34 -15.49
N SER A 28 2.51 -5.89 -15.86
CA SER A 28 2.86 -7.27 -15.55
C SER A 28 2.60 -7.48 -14.07
N ARG A 29 1.51 -8.19 -13.77
CA ARG A 29 1.08 -8.61 -12.43
C ARG A 29 2.20 -9.40 -11.71
N ASP A 30 3.20 -9.84 -12.46
CA ASP A 30 4.32 -10.70 -12.07
C ASP A 30 5.47 -9.99 -11.33
N GLU A 31 5.54 -8.65 -11.32
CA GLU A 31 6.64 -7.91 -10.67
C GLU A 31 6.21 -7.05 -9.47
N MET A 32 5.12 -7.42 -8.80
CA MET A 32 5.11 -7.20 -7.36
C MET A 32 5.66 -8.48 -6.74
N PRO A 33 6.78 -8.46 -6.00
CA PRO A 33 6.98 -9.53 -5.05
C PRO A 33 5.72 -9.49 -4.19
N ALA A 34 4.85 -10.48 -4.35
CA ALA A 34 3.94 -10.89 -3.32
C ALA A 34 4.88 -11.28 -2.19
N ALA A 35 5.35 -10.28 -1.44
CA ALA A 35 5.99 -10.50 -0.17
C ALA A 35 4.93 -11.32 0.55
N THR A 36 5.19 -12.60 0.69
CA THR A 36 4.43 -13.52 1.52
C THR A 36 4.63 -12.98 2.93
N ILE A 37 3.88 -11.94 3.25
CA ILE A 37 3.88 -11.24 4.53
C ILE A 37 3.30 -12.19 5.60
N TRP A 38 2.67 -13.27 5.16
CA TRP A 38 1.95 -14.25 5.92
C TRP A 38 2.72 -15.54 5.88
N ASP A 39 3.43 -15.86 6.96
CA ASP A 39 3.97 -17.19 7.19
C ASP A 39 2.86 -18.11 7.73
N ASP A 40 3.11 -19.42 7.77
CA ASP A 40 2.17 -20.40 8.35
C ASP A 40 1.86 -20.09 9.84
N ASP A 41 2.80 -19.43 10.53
CA ASP A 41 2.70 -18.98 11.93
C ASP A 41 2.10 -17.55 12.07
N GLY A 42 1.75 -16.90 10.95
CA GLY A 42 1.16 -15.57 10.91
C GLY A 42 2.13 -14.44 10.55
N VAL A 43 1.85 -13.23 11.05
CA VAL A 43 2.60 -12.01 10.71
C VAL A 43 2.93 -11.18 11.95
N ASP A 44 4.18 -10.73 12.08
CA ASP A 44 4.53 -9.70 13.06
C ASP A 44 4.04 -8.32 12.61
N PHE A 45 2.75 -8.07 12.86
CA PHE A 45 2.10 -6.80 12.58
C PHE A 45 2.86 -5.63 13.20
N LYS A 46 3.34 -5.78 14.45
CA LYS A 46 4.00 -4.71 15.17
C LYS A 46 5.35 -4.37 14.54
N GLY A 47 6.12 -5.38 14.15
CA GLY A 47 7.38 -5.20 13.43
C GLY A 47 7.19 -4.55 12.06
N LEU A 48 6.19 -4.97 11.29
CA LEU A 48 5.90 -4.39 9.97
C LEU A 48 5.42 -2.96 10.05
N VAL A 49 4.48 -2.66 10.94
CA VAL A 49 4.03 -1.28 11.19
C VAL A 49 5.21 -0.43 11.64
N ASN A 50 6.07 -0.95 12.51
CA ASN A 50 7.27 -0.24 12.95
C ASN A 50 8.21 0.07 11.78
N LYS A 51 8.49 -0.90 10.90
CA LYS A 51 9.31 -0.71 9.69
C LYS A 51 8.68 0.33 8.75
N PHE A 52 7.38 0.21 8.49
CA PHE A 52 6.64 1.14 7.66
C PHE A 52 6.68 2.56 8.21
N GLU A 53 6.40 2.74 9.51
CA GLU A 53 6.52 4.03 10.19
C GLU A 53 7.93 4.62 10.06
N THR A 54 8.98 3.80 10.21
CA THR A 54 10.37 4.25 10.06
C THR A 54 10.60 4.79 8.65
N GLN A 55 10.18 4.06 7.63
CA GLN A 55 10.32 4.50 6.24
C GLN A 55 9.54 5.79 5.96
N LEU A 56 8.35 5.94 6.53
CA LEU A 56 7.54 7.13 6.39
C LEU A 56 8.25 8.37 6.95
N ILE A 57 8.87 8.23 8.13
CA ILE A 57 9.65 9.29 8.78
C ILE A 57 10.85 9.67 7.92
N ILE A 58 11.60 8.68 7.42
CA ILE A 58 12.77 8.93 6.56
C ILE A 58 12.35 9.67 5.29
N LYS A 59 11.29 9.21 4.61
CA LYS A 59 10.77 9.86 3.40
C LYS A 59 10.32 11.30 3.66
N ALA A 60 9.62 11.54 4.77
CA ALA A 60 9.20 12.89 5.15
C ALA A 60 10.40 13.81 5.42
N LEU A 61 11.42 13.33 6.15
CA LEU A 61 12.65 14.09 6.41
C LEU A 61 13.43 14.38 5.12
N GLN A 62 13.54 13.42 4.21
CA GLN A 62 14.17 13.61 2.91
C GLN A 62 13.41 14.64 2.06
N ALA A 63 12.08 14.54 2.00
CA ALA A 63 11.23 15.47 1.26
C ALA A 63 11.34 16.91 1.76
N THR A 64 11.56 17.09 3.06
CA THR A 64 11.70 18.42 3.68
C THR A 64 13.15 18.87 3.87
N LYS A 65 14.11 18.14 3.27
CA LYS A 65 15.56 18.40 3.37
C LYS A 65 16.05 18.49 4.82
N GLY A 66 15.42 17.73 5.71
CA GLY A 66 15.75 17.68 7.13
C GLY A 66 15.01 18.65 8.03
N ASN A 67 14.07 19.44 7.49
CA ASN A 67 13.22 20.27 8.32
C ASN A 67 12.21 19.41 9.10
N LYS A 68 12.52 19.19 10.39
CA LYS A 68 11.73 18.34 11.29
C LYS A 68 10.31 18.88 11.54
N LYS A 69 10.11 20.20 11.48
CA LYS A 69 8.78 20.81 11.65
C LYS A 69 7.91 20.51 10.44
N GLU A 70 8.45 20.69 9.23
CA GLU A 70 7.72 20.36 8.00
C GLU A 70 7.52 18.85 7.84
N ALA A 71 8.49 18.02 8.23
CA ALA A 71 8.32 16.56 8.17
C ALA A 71 7.19 16.11 9.09
N ALA A 72 7.08 16.71 10.29
CA ALA A 72 5.97 16.42 11.19
C ALA A 72 4.63 16.86 10.59
N ARG A 73 4.61 18.03 9.94
CA ARG A 73 3.42 18.53 9.23
C ARG A 73 3.00 17.61 8.08
N LEU A 74 3.94 17.12 7.27
CA LEU A 74 3.67 16.17 6.18
C LEU A 74 3.08 14.85 6.69
N LEU A 75 3.54 14.39 7.84
CA LEU A 75 3.03 13.17 8.47
C LEU A 75 1.78 13.41 9.34
N ASN A 76 1.30 14.66 9.41
CA ASN A 76 0.22 15.09 10.30
C ASN A 76 0.45 14.70 11.77
N LEU A 77 1.71 14.81 12.22
CA LEU A 77 2.15 14.52 13.57
C LEU A 77 2.56 15.80 14.29
N LYS A 78 2.47 15.79 15.63
CA LYS A 78 3.12 16.82 16.45
C LYS A 78 4.63 16.69 16.29
N ARG A 79 5.34 17.83 16.26
CA ARG A 79 6.82 17.86 16.24
C ARG A 79 7.42 17.01 17.37
N THR A 80 6.83 17.08 18.57
CA THR A 80 7.27 16.29 19.73
C THR A 80 7.14 14.80 19.48
N THR A 81 6.01 14.33 18.96
CA THR A 81 5.77 12.92 18.60
C THR A 81 6.75 12.44 17.53
N LEU A 82 7.04 13.27 16.51
CA LEU A 82 8.03 12.93 15.49
C LEU A 82 9.43 12.77 16.11
N LEU A 83 9.84 13.70 16.97
CA LEU A 83 11.14 13.65 17.64
C LEU A 83 11.29 12.41 18.53
N GLU A 84 10.24 12.05 19.27
CA GLU A 84 10.22 10.81 20.05
C GLU A 84 10.36 9.57 19.16
N LYS A 85 9.64 9.52 18.03
CA LYS A 85 9.75 8.41 17.08
C LYS A 85 11.15 8.33 16.46
N ILE A 86 11.77 9.46 16.11
CA ILE A 86 13.15 9.53 15.59
C ILE A 86 14.15 9.01 16.64
N LYS A 87 14.03 9.48 17.89
CA LYS A 87 14.92 9.08 18.99
C LYS A 87 14.77 7.59 19.32
N LYS A 88 13.54 7.09 19.37
CA LYS A 88 13.23 5.68 19.67
C LYS A 88 13.71 4.71 18.59
N LYS A 89 13.78 5.18 17.35
CA LYS A 89 14.25 4.40 16.19
C LYS A 89 15.72 4.65 15.85
N GLU A 90 16.44 5.41 16.70
CA GLU A 90 17.85 5.78 16.53
C GLU A 90 18.19 6.35 15.15
N LEU A 91 17.24 7.04 14.53
CA LEU A 91 17.45 7.68 13.25
C LEU A 91 18.39 8.86 13.45
N GLN A 92 19.67 8.65 13.15
CA GLN A 92 20.73 9.68 13.15
C GLN A 92 20.41 10.69 12.04
N TRP A 93 19.55 11.64 12.33
CA TRP A 93 19.24 12.75 11.44
C TRP A 93 19.78 14.03 12.05
N GLU A 94 20.96 14.44 11.62
CA GLU A 94 21.56 15.73 11.97
C GLU A 94 20.59 16.87 11.61
N ASP A 95 20.40 17.81 12.55
CA ASP A 95 19.85 19.13 12.25
C ASP A 95 20.89 19.81 11.34
N ARG A 96 20.70 19.73 10.01
CA ARG A 96 21.47 20.52 9.05
C ARG A 96 20.75 21.82 8.75
#